data_AF-A0A414FVA8-F1
#
_entry.id   AF-A0A414FVA8-F1
#
_cell.length_a   1.000
_cell.length_b   1.000
_cell.length_c   1.000
_cell.angle_alpha   90.00
_cell.angle_beta   90.00
_cell.angle_gamma   90.00
#
_symmetry.space_group_name_H-M   'P 1'
#
loop_
_entity.id
_entity.type
_entity.pdbx_description
1 polymer ?
#
loop_
_entity_poly.entity_id
_entity_poly.type
_entity_poly.pdbx_seq_one_letter_code
_entity_poly.pdbx_strand_id
1 'polypeptide(L)'
;MGWITVSGTSIDLPVALPSKNKARDWYLDHDARGKRSELGCPYLDVRCKERGAHLLVFGHRLGRSHHMFTELAGTHEQSTFDAIGNATWNSRAGSEVFEPVLSLVVDKDDALIQRFEFDSPSELRDWLTELLARSAAHTGNASDIALEARRALTLVTCAEARRGGRRRTLVVFATR
;
A
#
# COMPACT_ATOMS: atom_id res chain seq x y z
N MET A 1 -12.29 4.57 10.21
CA MET A 1 -12.15 3.27 9.52
C MET A 1 -12.36 3.51 8.03
N GLY A 2 -11.44 3.01 7.22
CA GLY A 2 -11.63 2.80 5.79
C GLY A 2 -11.80 1.31 5.49
N TRP A 3 -11.82 0.98 4.22
CA TRP A 3 -11.90 -0.38 3.70
C TRP A 3 -11.12 -0.46 2.40
N ILE A 4 -10.39 -1.55 2.19
CA ILE A 4 -9.62 -1.79 0.97
C ILE A 4 -10.06 -3.10 0.34
N THR A 5 -10.32 -3.07 -0.96
CA THR A 5 -10.43 -4.27 -1.78
C THR A 5 -9.36 -4.24 -2.87
N VAL A 6 -8.85 -5.40 -3.26
CA VAL A 6 -7.92 -5.53 -4.39
C VAL A 6 -8.39 -6.67 -5.28
N SER A 7 -8.82 -6.33 -6.50
CA SER A 7 -9.33 -7.31 -7.47
C SER A 7 -8.22 -8.32 -7.83
N GLY A 8 -8.59 -9.57 -8.05
CA GLY A 8 -7.61 -10.64 -8.30
C GLY A 8 -6.92 -11.19 -7.05
N THR A 9 -7.31 -10.72 -5.86
CA THR A 9 -6.86 -11.26 -4.57
C THR A 9 -8.04 -11.50 -3.62
N SER A 10 -7.77 -12.10 -2.46
CA SER A 10 -8.71 -12.22 -1.35
C SER A 10 -8.72 -10.99 -0.41
N ILE A 11 -8.01 -9.91 -0.77
CA ILE A 11 -7.98 -8.68 0.01
C ILE A 11 -9.33 -7.98 -0.10
N ASP A 12 -10.09 -8.11 0.98
CA ASP A 12 -11.36 -7.42 1.25
C ASP A 12 -11.41 -7.12 2.75
N LEU A 13 -10.75 -6.03 3.17
CA LEU A 13 -10.35 -5.83 4.57
C LEU A 13 -10.69 -4.43 5.11
N PRO A 14 -11.09 -4.33 6.39
CA PRO A 14 -11.17 -3.05 7.07
C PRO A 14 -9.78 -2.45 7.27
N VAL A 15 -9.66 -1.12 7.12
CA VAL A 15 -8.42 -0.39 7.34
C VAL A 15 -8.56 0.58 8.51
N ALA A 16 -7.70 0.43 9.51
CA ALA A 16 -7.64 1.35 10.63
C ALA A 16 -7.11 2.72 10.20
N LEU A 17 -7.76 3.77 10.72
CA LEU A 17 -7.35 5.16 10.52
C LEU A 17 -6.84 5.68 11.88
N PRO A 18 -5.53 5.58 12.17
CA PRO A 18 -4.97 6.01 13.45
C PRO A 18 -5.17 7.49 13.71
N SER A 19 -5.43 7.84 14.97
CA SER A 19 -5.27 9.21 15.46
C SER A 19 -3.79 9.56 15.59
N LYS A 20 -3.45 10.85 15.47
CA LYS A 20 -2.05 11.36 15.50
C LYS A 20 -1.23 10.99 16.74
N ASN A 21 -1.89 10.62 17.84
CA ASN A 21 -1.26 10.23 19.10
C ASN A 21 -0.92 8.74 19.20
N LYS A 22 -1.27 7.92 18.19
CA LYS A 22 -0.90 6.50 18.17
C LYS A 22 0.51 6.32 17.59
N ALA A 23 1.24 5.35 18.12
CA ALA A 23 2.50 4.90 17.54
C ALA A 23 2.26 4.42 16.10
N ARG A 24 3.25 4.63 15.22
CA ARG A 24 3.13 4.33 13.78
C ARG A 24 2.85 2.87 13.47
N ASP A 25 3.28 1.97 14.34
CA ASP A 25 3.18 0.52 14.23
C ASP A 25 2.11 -0.08 15.16
N TRP A 26 1.27 0.75 15.79
CA TRP A 26 0.27 0.32 16.78
C TRP A 26 -0.64 -0.81 16.27
N TYR A 27 -1.06 -0.76 15.01
CA TYR A 27 -1.97 -1.75 14.43
C TYR A 27 -1.25 -3.01 13.90
N LEU A 28 0.06 -3.13 14.12
CA LEU A 28 0.76 -4.41 13.91
C LEU A 28 0.39 -5.42 15.00
N ASP A 29 0.02 -4.99 16.20
CA ASP A 29 -0.35 -5.92 17.29
C ASP A 29 -1.71 -5.58 17.92
N HIS A 30 -2.54 -4.81 17.21
CA HIS A 30 -3.90 -4.48 17.56
C HIS A 30 -4.85 -4.61 16.37
N ASP A 31 -6.08 -5.06 16.64
CA ASP A 31 -7.15 -5.09 15.65
C ASP A 31 -7.72 -3.68 15.38
N ALA A 32 -8.65 -3.60 14.42
CA ALA A 32 -9.32 -2.36 14.03
C ALA A 32 -10.11 -1.67 15.16
N ARG A 33 -10.40 -2.37 16.26
CA ARG A 33 -11.08 -1.84 17.46
C ARG A 33 -10.09 -1.42 18.54
N GLY A 34 -8.79 -1.63 18.32
CA GLY A 34 -7.72 -1.32 19.26
C GLY A 34 -7.49 -2.39 20.33
N LYS A 35 -8.02 -3.61 20.15
CA LYS A 35 -7.73 -4.74 21.04
C LYS A 35 -6.48 -5.47 20.57
N ARG A 36 -5.65 -5.95 21.50
CA ARG A 36 -4.46 -6.77 21.17
C ARG A 36 -4.83 -7.94 20.26
N SER A 37 -4.05 -8.09 19.19
CA SER A 37 -4.23 -9.13 18.17
C SER A 37 -2.89 -9.40 17.49
N GLU A 38 -2.41 -10.66 17.51
CA GLU A 38 -1.18 -11.03 16.77
C GLU A 38 -1.33 -10.87 15.25
N LEU A 39 -2.56 -10.88 14.75
CA LEU A 39 -2.85 -10.67 13.33
C LEU A 39 -2.78 -9.19 12.94
N GLY A 40 -2.87 -8.28 13.93
CA GLY A 40 -3.04 -6.85 13.69
C GLY A 40 -4.29 -6.53 12.86
N CYS A 41 -4.23 -5.42 12.14
CA CYS A 41 -5.12 -5.11 11.02
C CYS A 41 -4.42 -4.17 10.02
N PRO A 42 -4.89 -4.09 8.76
CA PRO A 42 -4.36 -3.08 7.85
C PRO A 42 -4.60 -1.68 8.41
N TYR A 43 -3.67 -0.76 8.20
CA TYR A 43 -3.78 0.61 8.72
C TYR A 43 -3.12 1.63 7.79
N LEU A 44 -3.72 2.82 7.71
CA LEU A 44 -3.14 3.96 7.04
C LEU A 44 -2.01 4.56 7.89
N ASP A 45 -0.87 4.93 7.29
CA ASP A 45 0.18 5.65 8.01
C ASP A 45 -0.40 6.93 8.61
N VAL A 46 -0.11 7.18 9.88
CA VAL A 46 -0.63 8.32 10.64
C VAL A 46 -0.21 9.69 10.06
N ARG A 47 0.84 9.72 9.23
CA ARG A 47 1.29 10.92 8.51
C ARG A 47 0.51 11.18 7.24
N CYS A 48 -0.19 10.19 6.69
CA CYS A 48 -1.06 10.37 5.52
C CYS A 48 -2.40 11.00 5.92
N LYS A 49 -2.98 11.75 4.99
CA LYS A 49 -4.37 12.22 5.07
C LYS A 49 -5.25 11.32 4.21
N GLU A 50 -6.45 11.01 4.69
CA GLU A 50 -7.42 10.13 3.99
C GLU A 50 -7.80 10.63 2.58
N ARG A 51 -7.76 11.96 2.35
CA ARG A 51 -7.96 12.59 1.04
C ARG A 51 -6.67 13.19 0.46
N GLY A 52 -5.52 12.81 1.02
CA GLY A 52 -4.22 13.26 0.56
C GLY A 52 -3.84 12.65 -0.78
N ALA A 53 -2.82 13.24 -1.42
CA ALA A 53 -2.27 12.76 -2.68
C ALA A 53 -1.70 11.33 -2.58
N HIS A 54 -1.37 10.84 -1.37
CA HIS A 54 -0.89 9.49 -1.17
C HIS A 54 -1.48 8.81 0.06
N LEU A 55 -1.99 7.60 -0.15
CA LEU A 55 -2.43 6.68 0.88
C LEU A 55 -1.39 5.58 1.05
N LEU A 56 -0.65 5.59 2.16
CA LEU A 56 0.31 4.53 2.48
C LEU A 56 -0.33 3.58 3.51
N VAL A 57 -0.72 2.39 3.07
CA VAL A 57 -1.41 1.40 3.90
C VAL A 57 -0.48 0.23 4.20
N PHE A 58 -0.28 -0.03 5.48
CA PHE A 58 0.50 -1.16 5.95
C PHE A 58 -0.40 -2.34 6.30
N GLY A 59 0.08 -3.55 6.02
CA GLY A 59 -0.57 -4.78 6.44
C GLY A 59 0.47 -5.89 6.66
N HIS A 60 0.11 -6.87 7.48
CA HIS A 60 0.97 -8.02 7.73
C HIS A 60 1.03 -8.98 6.55
N ARG A 61 2.16 -9.69 6.46
CA ARG A 61 2.31 -10.93 5.69
C ARG A 61 2.24 -12.11 6.64
N LEU A 62 1.15 -12.87 6.58
CA LEU A 62 0.87 -13.98 7.47
C LEU A 62 1.27 -15.30 6.79
N GLY A 63 2.58 -15.53 6.64
CA GLY A 63 3.15 -16.82 6.22
C GLY A 63 2.54 -17.38 4.93
N ARG A 64 1.94 -18.57 5.00
CA ARG A 64 1.26 -19.27 3.89
C ARG A 64 -0.27 -19.06 3.88
N SER A 65 -0.79 -18.11 4.65
CA SER A 65 -2.23 -17.83 4.64
C SER A 65 -2.60 -16.87 3.50
N HIS A 66 -3.88 -16.82 3.14
CA HIS A 66 -4.42 -15.82 2.22
C HIS A 66 -4.92 -14.57 2.97
N HIS A 67 -4.62 -14.43 4.26
CA HIS A 67 -5.10 -13.29 5.03
C HIS A 67 -4.19 -12.06 4.85
N MET A 68 -4.73 -10.89 5.15
CA MET A 68 -3.99 -9.62 5.17
C MET A 68 -3.36 -9.32 3.81
N PHE A 69 -2.12 -8.82 3.77
CA PHE A 69 -1.42 -8.49 2.53
C PHE A 69 -0.44 -9.60 2.14
N THR A 70 -0.75 -10.85 2.47
CA THR A 70 0.14 -11.98 2.18
C THR A 70 0.27 -12.22 0.68
N GLU A 71 -0.82 -12.08 -0.07
CA GLU A 71 -0.84 -12.28 -1.53
C GLU A 71 -0.04 -11.20 -2.28
N LEU A 72 0.22 -10.05 -1.64
CA LEU A 72 1.08 -9.00 -2.22
C LEU A 72 2.57 -9.31 -2.10
N ALA A 73 2.98 -10.33 -1.32
CA ALA A 73 4.41 -10.57 -1.10
C ALA A 73 5.14 -11.03 -2.37
N GLY A 74 4.43 -11.73 -3.27
CA GLY A 74 4.96 -12.28 -4.52
C GLY A 74 4.92 -11.34 -5.71
N THR A 75 4.33 -10.14 -5.58
CA THR A 75 4.11 -9.23 -6.72
C THR A 75 5.39 -8.60 -7.28
N HIS A 76 6.55 -8.88 -6.68
CA HIS A 76 7.83 -8.54 -7.28
C HIS A 76 8.13 -9.42 -8.50
N GLU A 77 7.44 -10.54 -8.66
CA GLU A 77 7.43 -11.36 -9.87
C GLU A 77 6.32 -10.86 -10.80
N GLN A 78 6.66 -10.56 -12.06
CA GLN A 78 5.73 -9.95 -13.02
C GLN A 78 4.43 -10.75 -13.19
N SER A 79 4.49 -12.07 -13.29
CA SER A 79 3.29 -12.90 -13.45
C SER A 79 2.34 -12.83 -12.25
N THR A 80 2.87 -12.65 -11.04
CA THR A 80 2.06 -12.49 -9.83
C THR A 80 1.47 -11.08 -9.77
N PHE A 81 2.22 -10.07 -10.21
CA PHE A 81 1.72 -8.70 -10.35
C PHE A 81 0.61 -8.59 -11.40
N ASP A 82 0.74 -9.26 -12.55
CA ASP A 82 -0.25 -9.24 -13.65
C ASP A 82 -1.60 -9.82 -13.24
N ALA A 83 -1.65 -10.64 -12.17
CA ALA A 83 -2.89 -11.17 -11.60
C ALA A 83 -3.61 -10.16 -10.70
N ILE A 84 -2.95 -9.07 -10.30
CA ILE A 84 -3.52 -8.01 -9.47
C ILE A 84 -4.32 -7.04 -10.34
N GLY A 85 -5.59 -6.86 -10.01
CA GLY A 85 -6.45 -5.85 -10.62
C GLY A 85 -6.54 -4.57 -9.78
N ASN A 86 -7.56 -3.76 -10.06
CA ASN A 86 -7.75 -2.48 -9.37
C ASN A 86 -7.96 -2.62 -7.86
N ALA A 87 -7.44 -1.64 -7.13
CA ALA A 87 -7.68 -1.47 -5.71
C ALA A 87 -8.78 -0.43 -5.46
N THR A 88 -9.75 -0.73 -4.61
CA THR A 88 -10.81 0.22 -4.23
C THR A 88 -10.63 0.64 -2.78
N TRP A 89 -10.40 1.93 -2.57
CA TRP A 89 -10.40 2.55 -1.25
C TRP A 89 -11.78 3.10 -0.93
N ASN A 90 -12.39 2.61 0.13
CA ASN A 90 -13.66 3.13 0.64
C ASN A 90 -13.45 3.75 2.02
N SER A 91 -14.03 4.92 2.22
CA SER A 91 -14.02 5.58 3.51
C SER A 91 -15.26 6.45 3.69
N ARG A 92 -15.36 7.15 4.82
CA ARG A 92 -16.45 8.12 5.04
C ARG A 92 -16.41 9.29 4.05
N ALA A 93 -15.25 9.54 3.44
CA ALA A 93 -15.06 10.61 2.47
C ALA A 93 -15.54 10.22 1.05
N GLY A 94 -15.71 8.93 0.77
CA GLY A 94 -16.14 8.42 -0.53
C GLY A 94 -15.49 7.09 -0.90
N SER A 95 -15.75 6.65 -2.13
CA SER A 95 -15.15 5.49 -2.77
C SER A 95 -14.27 5.96 -3.93
N GLU A 96 -13.10 5.34 -4.09
CA GLU A 96 -12.16 5.66 -5.16
C GLU A 96 -11.43 4.40 -5.62
N VAL A 97 -11.26 4.29 -6.94
CA VAL A 97 -10.63 3.14 -7.59
C VAL A 97 -9.26 3.56 -8.10
N PHE A 98 -8.24 2.77 -7.77
CA PHE A 98 -6.86 2.96 -8.19
C PHE A 98 -6.45 1.78 -9.09
N GLU A 99 -5.81 2.09 -10.21
CA GLU A 99 -5.27 1.11 -11.14
C GLU A 99 -3.82 0.74 -10.78
N PRO A 100 -3.42 -0.54 -10.94
CA PRO A 100 -2.09 -1.00 -10.57
C PRO A 100 -1.03 -0.37 -11.48
N VAL A 101 0.04 0.14 -10.86
CA VAL A 101 1.15 0.78 -11.59
C VAL A 101 2.37 -0.11 -11.58
N LEU A 102 2.85 -0.44 -10.38
CA LEU A 102 4.12 -1.13 -10.20
C LEU A 102 4.20 -1.88 -8.86
N SER A 103 5.17 -2.78 -8.77
CA SER A 103 5.61 -3.40 -7.53
C SER A 103 7.12 -3.32 -7.39
N LEU A 104 7.58 -3.16 -6.15
CA LEU A 104 9.00 -3.08 -5.82
C LEU A 104 9.28 -3.72 -4.46
N VAL A 105 10.54 -4.13 -4.26
CA VAL A 105 11.04 -4.62 -2.98
C VAL A 105 12.06 -3.62 -2.46
N VAL A 106 11.82 -3.11 -1.26
CA VAL A 106 12.67 -2.09 -0.62
C VAL A 106 13.02 -2.49 0.81
N ASP A 107 13.99 -1.79 1.38
CA ASP A 107 14.23 -1.84 2.80
C ASP A 107 13.17 -1.01 3.55
N LYS A 108 12.79 -1.42 4.76
CA LYS A 108 11.81 -0.72 5.60
C LYS A 108 12.18 0.74 5.90
N ASP A 109 13.46 1.07 5.82
CA ASP A 109 13.99 2.42 6.08
C ASP A 109 14.24 3.19 4.77
N ASP A 110 13.84 2.68 3.61
CA ASP A 110 13.96 3.37 2.32
C ASP A 110 13.21 4.70 2.35
N ALA A 111 13.92 5.78 2.00
CA ALA A 111 13.37 7.12 2.09
C ALA A 111 12.35 7.41 0.98
N LEU A 112 12.46 6.78 -0.19
CA LEU A 112 11.61 7.09 -1.35
C LEU A 112 10.16 6.68 -1.08
N ILE A 113 9.96 5.57 -0.37
CA ILE A 113 8.62 5.07 -0.04
C ILE A 113 8.05 5.71 1.24
N GLN A 114 8.86 6.47 1.97
CA GLN A 114 8.45 7.28 3.12
C GLN A 114 8.04 8.70 2.68
N ARG A 115 7.32 8.80 1.56
CA ARG A 115 6.68 10.04 1.09
C ARG A 115 5.20 9.98 1.47
N PHE A 116 4.70 10.94 2.26
CA PHE A 116 3.33 10.88 2.80
C PHE A 116 2.41 11.97 2.22
N GLU A 117 3.01 13.04 1.71
CA GLU A 117 2.36 14.20 1.10
C GLU A 117 3.23 14.69 -0.05
N PHE A 118 2.60 15.46 -0.94
CA PHE A 118 3.20 16.09 -2.11
C PHE A 118 2.73 17.54 -2.17
N ASP A 119 3.63 18.45 -2.51
CA ASP A 119 3.37 19.88 -2.63
C ASP A 119 2.63 20.20 -3.94
N SER A 120 2.75 19.33 -4.94
CA SER A 120 2.10 19.51 -6.25
C SER A 120 1.80 18.18 -6.95
N PRO A 121 0.85 18.17 -7.91
CA PRO A 121 0.65 17.01 -8.77
C PRO A 121 1.89 16.63 -9.59
N SER A 122 2.72 17.59 -10.01
CA SER A 122 3.98 17.28 -10.72
C SER A 122 4.94 16.48 -9.84
N GLU A 123 5.08 16.84 -8.57
CA GLU A 123 5.95 16.12 -7.65
C GLU A 123 5.50 14.66 -7.43
N LEU A 124 4.18 14.42 -7.36
CA LEU A 124 3.63 13.06 -7.31
C LEU A 124 4.03 12.24 -8.54
N ARG A 125 3.94 12.84 -9.73
CA ARG A 125 4.28 12.17 -11.00
C ARG A 125 5.77 11.91 -11.15
N ASP A 126 6.60 12.85 -10.72
CA ASP A 126 8.06 12.69 -10.69
C ASP A 126 8.44 11.55 -9.73
N TRP A 127 7.80 11.49 -8.56
CA TRP A 127 7.99 10.41 -7.60
C TRP A 127 7.56 9.04 -8.14
N LEU A 128 6.41 8.95 -8.83
CA LEU A 128 5.98 7.71 -9.48
C LEU A 128 6.94 7.28 -10.60
N THR A 129 7.47 8.23 -11.36
CA THR A 129 8.47 7.97 -12.40
C THR A 129 9.77 7.42 -11.79
N GLU A 130 10.22 7.99 -10.67
CA GLU A 130 11.39 7.48 -9.93
C GLU A 130 11.15 6.06 -9.39
N LEU A 131 9.96 5.79 -8.86
CA LEU A 131 9.59 4.44 -8.41
C LEU A 131 9.54 3.44 -9.56
N LEU A 132 9.03 3.85 -10.73
CA LEU A 132 8.95 3.00 -11.92
C LEU A 132 10.34 2.55 -12.38
N ALA A 133 11.31 3.46 -12.38
CA ALA A 133 12.70 3.14 -12.71
C ALA A 133 13.35 2.12 -11.75
N ARG A 134 12.79 1.94 -10.55
CA ARG A 134 13.25 1.00 -9.51
C ARG A 134 12.36 -0.24 -9.37
N SER A 135 11.29 -0.33 -10.17
CA SER A 135 10.28 -1.38 -10.02
C SER A 135 10.80 -2.76 -10.42
N ALA A 136 10.32 -3.79 -9.75
CA ALA A 136 10.59 -5.18 -10.08
C ALA A 136 9.55 -5.76 -11.07
N ALA A 137 8.32 -5.23 -11.00
CA ALA A 137 7.22 -5.53 -11.91
C ALA A 137 6.38 -4.28 -12.13
N HIS A 138 5.77 -4.14 -13.30
CA HIS A 138 4.90 -3.00 -13.59
C HIS A 138 3.90 -3.31 -14.71
N THR A 139 2.84 -2.53 -14.80
CA THR A 139 1.88 -2.65 -15.91
C THR A 139 2.50 -2.13 -17.21
N GLY A 140 2.00 -2.59 -18.36
CA GLY A 140 2.54 -2.21 -19.68
C GLY A 140 2.43 -0.71 -19.98
N ASN A 141 1.43 -0.03 -19.42
CA ASN A 141 1.19 1.41 -19.58
C ASN A 141 1.59 2.23 -18.33
N ALA A 142 2.52 1.73 -17.50
CA ALA A 142 2.86 2.35 -16.23
C ALA A 142 3.37 3.79 -16.37
N SER A 143 4.12 4.10 -17.43
CA SER A 143 4.59 5.45 -17.72
C SER A 143 3.43 6.43 -17.95
N ASP A 144 2.41 6.03 -18.70
CA ASP A 144 1.24 6.87 -18.96
C ASP A 144 0.44 7.11 -17.68
N ILE A 145 0.26 6.06 -16.86
CA ILE A 145 -0.38 6.22 -15.54
C ILE A 145 0.43 7.20 -14.67
N ALA A 146 1.75 7.03 -14.61
CA ALA A 146 2.62 7.90 -13.80
C ALA A 146 2.55 9.37 -14.24
N LEU A 147 2.46 9.65 -15.54
CA LEU A 147 2.38 11.01 -16.09
C LEU A 147 1.00 11.67 -15.94
N GLU A 148 -0.04 10.90 -15.69
CA GLU A 148 -1.41 11.41 -15.50
C GLU A 148 -1.86 11.36 -14.03
N ALA A 149 -1.05 10.77 -13.15
CA ALA A 149 -1.43 10.47 -11.79
C ALA A 149 -1.92 11.72 -11.01
N ARG A 150 -3.08 11.56 -10.38
CA ARG A 150 -3.69 12.54 -9.47
C ARG A 150 -3.49 12.16 -8.01
N ARG A 151 -3.53 10.86 -7.69
CA ARG A 151 -3.30 10.30 -6.36
C ARG A 151 -2.64 8.94 -6.47
N ALA A 152 -1.93 8.55 -5.42
CA ALA A 152 -1.34 7.23 -5.27
C ALA A 152 -1.90 6.50 -4.04
N LEU A 153 -1.97 5.18 -4.16
CA LEU A 153 -2.21 4.24 -3.06
C LEU A 153 -1.06 3.24 -3.07
N THR A 154 -0.40 3.08 -1.93
CA THR A 154 0.68 2.11 -1.75
C THR A 154 0.29 1.13 -0.67
N LEU A 155 0.23 -0.15 -1.03
CA LEU A 155 0.02 -1.25 -0.09
C LEU A 155 1.37 -1.86 0.26
N VAL A 156 1.71 -1.87 1.55
CA VAL A 156 3.02 -2.32 2.05
C VAL A 156 2.85 -3.60 2.85
N THR A 157 3.57 -4.65 2.44
CA THR A 157 3.61 -5.93 3.16
C THR A 157 5.02 -6.25 3.67
N CYS A 158 5.11 -6.81 4.87
CA CYS A 158 6.36 -7.23 5.49
C CYS A 158 6.90 -8.52 4.86
N ALA A 159 8.21 -8.68 4.74
CA ALA A 159 8.78 -9.93 4.24
C ALA A 159 8.48 -11.13 5.17
N GLU A 160 8.40 -10.95 6.50
CA GLU A 160 7.99 -11.99 7.46
C GLU A 160 7.39 -11.37 8.74
N ALA A 161 6.20 -11.83 9.18
CA ALA A 161 5.53 -11.33 10.39
C ALA A 161 6.27 -11.57 11.72
N ARG A 162 7.32 -12.41 11.76
CA ARG A 162 7.92 -12.87 13.03
C ARG A 162 9.43 -12.68 13.23
N ARG A 163 10.18 -12.09 12.28
CA ARG A 163 11.66 -12.03 12.41
C ARG A 163 12.33 -10.80 11.82
N GLY A 164 12.02 -9.59 12.29
CA GLY A 164 12.86 -8.40 12.07
C GLY A 164 13.27 -8.12 10.62
N GLY A 165 12.56 -8.70 9.65
CA GLY A 165 12.94 -8.70 8.25
C GLY A 165 12.85 -7.27 7.75
N ARG A 166 13.90 -6.79 7.11
CA ARG A 166 13.95 -5.41 6.63
C ARG A 166 13.28 -5.22 5.28
N ARG A 167 13.15 -6.29 4.49
CA ARG A 167 12.50 -6.23 3.17
C ARG A 167 11.00 -6.00 3.29
N ARG A 168 10.48 -5.12 2.43
CA ARG A 168 9.06 -4.82 2.23
C ARG A 168 8.75 -5.00 0.75
N THR A 169 7.67 -5.70 0.45
CA THR A 169 7.10 -5.68 -0.90
C THR A 169 6.01 -4.61 -0.92
N LEU A 170 6.05 -3.77 -1.93
CA LEU A 170 5.10 -2.68 -2.13
C LEU A 170 4.39 -2.91 -3.44
N VAL A 171 3.10 -2.59 -3.45
CA VAL A 171 2.31 -2.47 -4.67
C VAL A 171 1.75 -1.06 -4.71
N VAL A 172 2.08 -0.34 -5.77
CA VAL A 172 1.67 1.05 -5.97
C VAL A 172 0.58 1.08 -7.04
N PHE A 173 -0.50 1.75 -6.70
CA PHE A 173 -1.65 2.02 -7.54
C PHE A 173 -1.83 3.53 -7.69
N ALA A 174 -2.48 3.99 -8.74
CA ALA A 174 -2.75 5.41 -8.96
C ALA A 174 -4.14 5.67 -9.55
N THR A 175 -4.62 6.90 -9.37
CA THR A 175 -5.75 7.45 -10.13
C THR A 175 -5.24 8.40 -11.20
N ARG A 176 -5.96 8.48 -12.32
CA ARG A 176 -5.70 9.44 -13.40
C ARG A 176 -6.63 10.64 -13.36
#